data_AF-A0A377U0R6-F1
#
_entry.id   AF-A0A377U0R6-F1
#
_cell.length_a   1.000
_cell.length_b   1.000
_cell.length_c   1.000
_cell.angle_alpha   90.00
_cell.angle_beta   90.00
_cell.angle_gamma   90.00
#
_symmetry.space_group_name_H-M   'P 1'
#
loop_
_entity.id
_entity.type
_entity.pdbx_description
1 polymer ?
#
loop_
_entity_poly.entity_id
_entity_poly.type
_entity_poly.pdbx_seq_one_letter_code
_entity_poly.pdbx_strand_id
1 'polypeptide(L)'
;MTAPAPLTLRPLEPVKYADTADGAALENDWRAMTDVHQFFGLLRKYQLSRQQAFRLVSDDLACRVARHALPSLLETVRQEGNEIMIFVGNRGCVQIFTGALEKLAPMRGWLNIFNTTFTLHLREESLDEVWVTRKPTSDGHVTSVELFAKDGTQIAQLYGQRSEGHPEQTQWRQQVDRLTREGQPA
;
A
#
# COMPACT_ATOMS: atom_id res chain seq x y z
N MET A 1 35.66 26.18 3.86
CA MET A 1 34.36 25.55 3.55
C MET A 1 33.34 26.11 4.54
N THR A 2 32.32 26.79 4.06
CA THR A 2 31.26 27.37 4.89
C THR A 2 30.36 26.24 5.40
N ALA A 3 30.06 26.21 6.70
CA ALA A 3 29.16 25.21 7.25
C ALA A 3 27.77 25.34 6.59
N PRO A 4 27.07 24.23 6.28
CA PRO A 4 25.73 24.29 5.73
C PRO A 4 24.79 24.99 6.73
N ALA A 5 23.89 25.82 6.21
CA ALA A 5 22.90 26.51 7.03
C ALA A 5 22.02 25.46 7.78
N PRO A 6 21.66 25.72 9.04
CA PRO A 6 20.84 24.79 9.82
C PRO A 6 19.43 24.63 9.21
N LEU A 7 18.92 23.40 9.23
CA LEU A 7 17.57 23.09 8.76
C LEU A 7 16.54 23.79 9.65
N THR A 8 15.73 24.67 9.05
CA THR A 8 14.60 25.30 9.75
C THR A 8 13.38 24.39 9.66
N LEU A 9 12.99 23.78 10.79
CA LEU A 9 11.79 22.96 10.86
C LEU A 9 10.54 23.84 10.83
N ARG A 10 9.56 23.49 10.00
CA ARG A 10 8.24 24.11 9.96
C ARG A 10 7.17 23.07 10.31
N PRO A 11 6.12 23.44 11.05
CA PRO A 11 4.95 22.57 11.23
C PRO A 11 4.39 22.16 9.88
N LEU A 12 3.93 20.91 9.79
CA LEU A 12 3.23 20.44 8.60
C LEU A 12 1.87 21.13 8.55
N GLU A 13 1.61 21.88 7.48
CA GLU A 13 0.26 22.38 7.22
C GLU A 13 -0.67 21.20 6.88
N PRO A 14 -1.86 21.13 7.48
CA PRO A 14 -2.82 20.07 7.15
C PRO A 14 -3.15 20.12 5.66
N VAL A 15 -3.03 18.99 4.98
CA VAL A 15 -3.47 18.89 3.58
C VAL A 15 -4.99 18.97 3.58
N LYS A 16 -5.54 19.96 2.87
CA LYS A 16 -6.97 20.06 2.63
C LYS A 16 -7.33 19.22 1.42
N TYR A 17 -8.23 18.27 1.62
CA TYR A 17 -8.80 17.47 0.54
C TYR A 17 -10.17 18.00 0.13
N ALA A 18 -10.62 17.63 -1.06
CA ALA A 18 -11.97 17.93 -1.52
C ALA A 18 -13.02 17.21 -0.65
N ASP A 19 -14.14 17.88 -0.41
CA ASP A 19 -15.27 17.29 0.33
C ASP A 19 -16.00 16.23 -0.52
N THR A 20 -16.07 16.47 -1.84
CA THR A 20 -16.66 15.56 -2.83
C THR A 20 -15.83 15.56 -4.12
N ALA A 21 -15.92 14.47 -4.87
CA ALA A 21 -15.33 14.34 -6.20
C ALA A 21 -16.23 13.45 -7.08
N ASP A 22 -16.11 13.60 -8.39
CA ASP A 22 -16.77 12.73 -9.35
C ASP A 22 -16.06 11.36 -9.38
N GLY A 23 -16.66 10.37 -8.73
CA GLY A 23 -16.14 9.01 -8.66
C GLY A 23 -16.07 8.31 -10.03
N ALA A 24 -17.00 8.59 -10.94
CA ALA A 24 -16.99 7.99 -12.27
C ALA A 24 -15.85 8.55 -13.13
N ALA A 25 -15.62 9.87 -13.07
CA ALA A 25 -14.48 10.50 -13.73
C ALA A 25 -13.14 10.00 -13.16
N LEU A 26 -13.04 9.93 -11.83
CA LEU A 26 -11.88 9.37 -11.13
C LEU A 26 -11.58 7.94 -11.56
N GLU A 27 -12.61 7.09 -11.60
CA GLU A 27 -12.48 5.69 -12.00
C GLU A 27 -12.03 5.57 -13.46
N ASN A 28 -12.61 6.34 -14.37
CA ASN A 28 -12.20 6.36 -15.78
C ASN A 28 -10.71 6.75 -15.92
N ASP A 29 -10.28 7.79 -15.22
CA ASP A 29 -8.86 8.21 -15.22
C ASP A 29 -7.94 7.15 -14.59
N TRP A 30 -8.40 6.47 -13.52
CA TRP A 30 -7.64 5.40 -12.89
C TRP A 30 -7.44 4.23 -13.86
N ARG A 31 -8.51 3.80 -14.54
CA ARG A 31 -8.48 2.71 -15.54
C ARG A 31 -7.62 3.07 -16.74
N ALA A 32 -7.49 4.36 -17.07
CA ALA A 32 -6.66 4.86 -18.15
C ALA A 32 -5.17 5.02 -17.81
N MET A 33 -4.77 4.78 -16.56
CA MET A 33 -3.36 4.82 -16.18
C MET A 33 -2.55 3.76 -16.94
N THR A 34 -1.30 4.07 -17.22
CA THR A 34 -0.33 3.14 -17.84
C THR A 34 0.91 2.94 -16.97
N ASP A 35 1.02 3.68 -15.87
CA ASP A 35 2.07 3.57 -14.88
C ASP A 35 1.51 3.92 -13.49
N VAL A 36 1.82 3.11 -12.47
CA VAL A 36 1.42 3.36 -11.08
C VAL A 36 1.90 4.70 -10.53
N HIS A 37 3.00 5.25 -11.04
CA HIS A 37 3.51 6.56 -10.63
C HIS A 37 2.56 7.70 -11.03
N GLN A 38 1.66 7.48 -12.00
CA GLN A 38 0.62 8.43 -12.39
C GLN A 38 -0.45 8.60 -11.31
N PHE A 39 -0.62 7.60 -10.42
CA PHE A 39 -1.66 7.60 -9.40
C PHE A 39 -1.55 8.82 -8.46
N PHE A 40 -0.33 9.27 -8.17
CA PHE A 40 -0.12 10.47 -7.36
C PHE A 40 -0.57 11.76 -8.07
N GLY A 41 -0.37 11.83 -9.40
CA GLY A 41 -0.89 12.92 -10.22
C GLY A 41 -2.42 12.93 -10.24
N LEU A 42 -3.04 11.75 -10.31
CA LEU A 42 -4.48 11.58 -10.26
C LEU A 42 -5.07 12.02 -8.91
N LEU A 43 -4.48 11.62 -7.78
CA LEU A 43 -4.90 12.11 -6.46
C LEU A 43 -4.81 13.64 -6.34
N ARG A 44 -3.77 14.25 -6.90
CA ARG A 44 -3.62 15.72 -6.93
C ARG A 44 -4.67 16.39 -7.80
N LYS A 45 -4.98 15.83 -8.98
CA LYS A 45 -6.00 16.35 -9.90
C LYS A 45 -7.36 16.48 -9.21
N TYR A 46 -7.76 15.47 -8.44
CA TYR A 46 -9.03 15.45 -7.72
C TYR A 46 -8.95 16.00 -6.28
N GLN A 47 -7.75 16.40 -5.82
CA GLN A 47 -7.49 16.84 -4.45
C GLN A 47 -7.97 15.81 -3.41
N LEU A 48 -7.72 14.53 -3.66
CA LEU A 48 -8.16 13.43 -2.80
C LEU A 48 -6.99 12.82 -2.03
N SER A 49 -7.28 12.36 -0.81
CA SER A 49 -6.46 11.36 -0.14
C SER A 49 -6.59 10.00 -0.84
N ARG A 50 -5.64 9.09 -0.56
CA ARG A 50 -5.70 7.68 -1.02
C ARG A 50 -7.03 7.03 -0.62
N GLN A 51 -7.38 7.09 0.66
CA GLN A 51 -8.60 6.47 1.18
C GLN A 51 -9.89 7.10 0.63
N GLN A 52 -9.92 8.41 0.35
CA GLN A 52 -11.07 8.99 -0.34
C GLN A 52 -11.20 8.47 -1.76
N ALA A 53 -10.11 8.40 -2.53
CA ALA A 53 -10.13 7.85 -3.87
C ALA A 53 -10.57 6.38 -3.89
N PHE A 54 -10.09 5.57 -2.93
CA PHE A 54 -10.44 4.16 -2.84
C PHE A 54 -11.93 3.93 -2.59
N ARG A 55 -12.58 4.78 -1.78
CA ARG A 55 -14.03 4.68 -1.50
C ARG A 55 -14.91 5.13 -2.66
N LEU A 56 -14.35 5.81 -3.66
CA LEU A 56 -15.10 6.38 -4.78
C LEU A 56 -15.07 5.50 -6.04
N VAL A 57 -14.19 4.51 -6.09
CA VAL A 57 -14.06 3.58 -7.22
C VAL A 57 -14.65 2.22 -6.86
N SER A 58 -14.93 1.43 -7.89
CA SER A 58 -15.39 0.05 -7.76
C SER A 58 -14.40 -0.88 -7.05
N ASP A 59 -14.95 -1.93 -6.42
CA ASP A 59 -14.20 -2.91 -5.63
C ASP A 59 -13.15 -3.69 -6.43
N ASP A 60 -13.26 -3.76 -7.78
CA ASP A 60 -12.21 -4.39 -8.59
C ASP A 60 -10.92 -3.56 -8.60
N LEU A 61 -11.03 -2.23 -8.49
CA LEU A 61 -9.90 -1.31 -8.40
C LEU A 61 -9.42 -1.09 -6.95
N ALA A 62 -10.34 -0.94 -6.00
CA ALA A 62 -10.00 -0.77 -4.59
C ALA A 62 -11.04 -1.43 -3.68
N CYS A 63 -10.64 -2.50 -3.00
CA CYS A 63 -11.50 -3.24 -2.09
C CYS A 63 -10.95 -3.15 -0.66
N ARG A 64 -11.80 -2.78 0.31
CA ARG A 64 -11.43 -2.81 1.73
C ARG A 64 -11.51 -4.25 2.23
N VAL A 65 -10.44 -4.72 2.87
CA VAL A 65 -10.38 -6.06 3.47
C VAL A 65 -10.27 -5.97 4.99
N ALA A 66 -10.52 -7.09 5.66
CA ALA A 66 -10.45 -7.14 7.10
C ALA A 66 -9.01 -6.97 7.61
N ARG A 67 -8.82 -6.26 8.72
CA ARG A 67 -7.48 -5.98 9.29
C ARG A 67 -6.68 -7.24 9.62
N HIS A 68 -7.36 -8.30 10.04
CA HIS A 68 -6.74 -9.59 10.37
C HIS A 68 -6.26 -10.37 9.13
N ALA A 69 -6.56 -9.90 7.92
CA ALA A 69 -6.06 -10.49 6.68
C ALA A 69 -4.54 -10.30 6.50
N LEU A 70 -3.96 -9.25 7.10
CA LEU A 70 -2.55 -8.93 6.94
C LEU A 70 -1.60 -9.97 7.57
N PRO A 71 -1.75 -10.37 8.85
CA PRO A 71 -0.93 -11.45 9.42
C PRO A 71 -1.03 -12.76 8.62
N SER A 72 -2.23 -13.14 8.20
CA SER A 72 -2.45 -14.35 7.39
C SER A 72 -1.76 -14.27 6.04
N LEU A 73 -1.86 -13.14 5.33
CA LEU A 73 -1.17 -12.92 4.06
C LEU A 73 0.34 -13.06 4.22
N LEU A 74 0.92 -12.38 5.23
CA LEU A 74 2.36 -12.41 5.46
C LEU A 74 2.84 -13.82 5.80
N GLU A 75 2.08 -14.57 6.60
CA GLU A 75 2.42 -15.97 6.90
C GLU A 75 2.34 -16.85 5.65
N THR A 76 1.35 -16.65 4.77
CA THR A 76 1.31 -17.34 3.47
C THR A 76 2.53 -16.98 2.61
N VAL A 77 2.89 -15.70 2.48
CA VAL A 77 4.08 -15.26 1.74
C VAL A 77 5.36 -15.91 2.31
N ARG A 78 5.49 -15.95 3.64
CA ARG A 78 6.64 -16.56 4.33
C ARG A 78 6.70 -18.07 4.08
N GLN A 79 5.56 -18.76 4.13
CA GLN A 79 5.49 -20.21 3.93
C GLN A 79 5.76 -20.61 2.49
N GLU A 80 5.21 -19.88 1.53
CA GLU A 80 5.37 -20.18 0.11
C GLU A 80 6.67 -19.60 -0.49
N GLY A 81 7.38 -18.73 0.25
CA GLY A 81 8.75 -18.30 -0.03
C GLY A 81 8.91 -17.31 -1.18
N ASN A 82 7.82 -16.71 -1.66
CA ASN A 82 7.90 -15.72 -2.74
C ASN A 82 8.45 -14.37 -2.24
N GLU A 83 9.16 -13.68 -3.13
CA GLU A 83 9.67 -12.34 -2.83
C GLU A 83 8.55 -11.30 -2.91
N ILE A 84 8.53 -10.41 -1.92
CA ILE A 84 7.63 -9.26 -1.86
C ILE A 84 8.42 -7.96 -1.69
N MET A 85 7.75 -6.85 -1.90
CA MET A 85 8.24 -5.52 -1.61
C MET A 85 7.42 -4.90 -0.48
N ILE A 86 8.08 -4.31 0.52
CA ILE A 86 7.43 -3.60 1.63
C ILE A 86 7.92 -2.16 1.64
N PHE A 87 7.00 -1.23 1.39
CA PHE A 87 7.23 0.20 1.39
C PHE A 87 6.80 0.77 2.73
N VAL A 88 7.72 1.41 3.44
CA VAL A 88 7.44 2.17 4.67
C VAL A 88 8.00 3.56 4.47
N GLY A 89 7.21 4.59 4.79
CA GLY A 89 7.64 5.95 4.52
C GLY A 89 6.98 7.01 5.36
N ASN A 90 7.44 8.22 5.13
CA ASN A 90 6.87 9.46 5.62
C ASN A 90 6.92 10.50 4.49
N ARG A 91 6.56 11.75 4.78
CA ARG A 91 6.46 12.81 3.77
C ARG A 91 7.75 13.08 2.98
N GLY A 92 8.92 12.71 3.50
CA GLY A 92 10.23 13.04 2.91
C GLY A 92 11.09 11.84 2.56
N CYS A 93 10.69 10.62 2.92
CA CYS A 93 11.48 9.42 2.67
C CYS A 93 10.59 8.19 2.58
N VAL A 94 10.88 7.31 1.62
CA VAL A 94 10.29 5.98 1.51
C VAL A 94 11.45 4.99 1.47
N GLN A 95 11.41 4.00 2.35
CA GLN A 95 12.34 2.89 2.37
C GLN A 95 11.61 1.63 1.87
N ILE A 96 12.30 0.86 1.04
CA ILE A 96 11.73 -0.31 0.38
C ILE A 96 12.58 -1.52 0.76
N PHE A 97 11.95 -2.52 1.36
CA PHE A 97 12.50 -3.87 1.44
C PHE A 97 12.02 -4.66 0.22
N THR A 98 12.89 -5.46 -0.37
CA THR A 98 12.56 -6.43 -1.41
C THR A 98 13.21 -7.76 -1.07
N GLY A 99 12.43 -8.84 -1.00
CA GLY A 99 12.93 -10.18 -0.77
C GLY A 99 11.89 -11.12 -0.16
N ALA A 100 12.27 -12.37 0.06
CA ALA A 100 11.46 -13.35 0.78
C ALA A 100 11.47 -13.06 2.29
N LEU A 101 10.41 -13.46 2.99
CA LEU A 101 10.30 -13.29 4.45
C LEU A 101 10.92 -14.48 5.18
N GLU A 102 11.84 -14.22 6.10
CA GLU A 102 12.52 -15.29 6.85
C GLU A 102 11.71 -15.68 8.10
N LYS A 103 11.33 -14.71 8.93
CA LYS A 103 10.63 -14.96 10.20
C LYS A 103 9.57 -13.91 10.49
N LEU A 104 8.38 -14.38 10.87
CA LEU A 104 7.31 -13.57 11.45
C LEU A 104 7.18 -13.86 12.94
N ALA A 105 7.00 -12.81 13.74
CA ALA A 105 6.88 -12.93 15.19
C ALA A 105 5.90 -11.89 15.74
N PRO A 106 4.63 -12.24 15.96
CA PRO A 106 3.71 -11.42 16.74
C PRO A 106 4.19 -11.32 18.19
N MET A 107 4.34 -10.11 18.72
CA MET A 107 4.80 -9.91 20.09
C MET A 107 4.21 -8.63 20.68
N ARG A 108 3.42 -8.76 21.76
CA ARG A 108 2.90 -7.65 22.57
C ARG A 108 2.19 -6.54 21.74
N GLY A 109 1.33 -6.94 20.81
CA GLY A 109 0.59 -6.01 19.93
C GLY A 109 1.38 -5.48 18.73
N TRP A 110 2.55 -6.05 18.46
CA TRP A 110 3.34 -5.78 17.27
C TRP A 110 3.43 -6.99 16.37
N LEU A 111 3.26 -6.77 15.07
CA LEU A 111 3.62 -7.70 14.02
C LEU A 111 5.05 -7.40 13.59
N ASN A 112 5.96 -8.37 13.78
CA ASN A 112 7.38 -8.21 13.50
C ASN A 112 7.84 -9.12 12.38
N ILE A 113 8.69 -8.59 11.50
CA ILE A 113 9.42 -9.35 10.49
C ILE A 113 10.90 -9.29 10.84
N PHE A 114 11.58 -10.43 10.89
CA PHE A 114 13.02 -10.52 11.10
C PHE A 114 13.65 -11.30 9.95
N ASN A 115 14.43 -10.58 9.15
CA ASN A 115 15.34 -11.12 8.16
C ASN A 115 16.78 -10.77 8.58
N THR A 116 17.76 -11.42 7.95
CA THR A 116 19.18 -11.19 8.26
C THR A 116 19.61 -9.72 8.08
N THR A 117 19.04 -9.03 7.09
CA THR A 117 19.36 -7.63 6.74
C THR A 117 18.17 -6.68 6.83
N PHE A 118 17.03 -7.15 7.34
CA PHE A 118 15.80 -6.36 7.40
C PHE A 118 15.00 -6.66 8.67
N THR A 119 14.44 -5.62 9.27
CA THR A 119 13.52 -5.77 10.40
C THR A 119 12.37 -4.79 10.25
N LEU A 120 11.14 -5.28 10.42
CA LEU A 120 9.93 -4.47 10.45
C LEU A 120 9.26 -4.63 11.81
N HIS A 121 8.80 -3.51 12.36
CA HIS A 121 7.93 -3.47 13.53
C HIS A 121 6.66 -2.70 13.14
N LEU A 122 5.53 -3.41 13.06
CA LEU A 122 4.23 -2.81 12.76
C LEU A 122 3.33 -2.93 13.99
N ARG A 123 2.82 -1.80 14.49
CA ARG A 123 1.92 -1.78 15.64
C ARG A 123 0.50 -2.08 15.19
N GLU A 124 -0.04 -3.24 15.56
CA GLU A 124 -1.33 -3.72 15.03
C GLU A 124 -2.50 -2.80 15.43
N GLU A 125 -2.47 -2.24 16.64
CA GLU A 125 -3.50 -1.29 17.12
C GLU A 125 -3.58 0.00 16.31
N SER A 126 -2.50 0.38 15.60
CA SER A 126 -2.49 1.57 14.75
C SER A 126 -3.23 1.36 13.43
N LEU A 127 -3.51 0.11 13.06
CA LEU A 127 -4.15 -0.25 11.80
C LEU A 127 -5.67 -0.01 11.85
N ASP A 128 -6.15 0.88 10.98
CA ASP A 128 -7.57 1.24 10.87
C ASP A 128 -8.20 0.68 9.58
N GLU A 129 -7.51 0.82 8.45
CA GLU A 129 -7.99 0.31 7.16
C GLU A 129 -6.90 -0.49 6.44
N VAL A 130 -7.33 -1.58 5.79
CA VAL A 130 -6.51 -2.37 4.86
C VAL A 130 -7.23 -2.38 3.53
N TRP A 131 -6.54 -2.00 2.47
CA TRP A 131 -7.08 -1.93 1.13
C TRP A 131 -6.27 -2.80 0.18
N VAL A 132 -6.94 -3.61 -0.60
CA VAL A 132 -6.38 -4.21 -1.81
C VAL A 132 -6.66 -3.26 -2.95
N THR A 133 -5.64 -2.83 -3.67
CA THR A 133 -5.81 -1.94 -4.83
C THR A 133 -5.13 -2.48 -6.07
N ARG A 134 -5.78 -2.33 -7.22
CA ARG A 134 -5.27 -2.74 -8.53
C ARG A 134 -5.08 -1.50 -9.38
N LYS A 135 -3.84 -1.28 -9.82
CA LYS A 135 -3.45 -0.11 -10.62
C LYS A 135 -2.96 -0.60 -11.98
N PRO A 136 -3.59 -0.14 -13.08
CA PRO A 136 -3.16 -0.52 -14.42
C PRO A 136 -1.72 -0.09 -14.72
N THR A 137 -1.05 -0.89 -15.53
CA THR A 137 0.27 -0.61 -16.11
C THR A 137 0.25 -0.99 -17.59
N SER A 138 1.25 -0.58 -18.35
CA SER A 138 1.43 -1.04 -19.74
C SER A 138 1.51 -2.58 -19.88
N ASP A 139 1.88 -3.28 -18.81
CA ASP A 139 2.05 -4.74 -18.75
C ASP A 139 0.89 -5.46 -18.02
N GLY A 140 -0.25 -4.78 -17.84
CA GLY A 140 -1.44 -5.32 -17.18
C GLY A 140 -1.87 -4.49 -15.98
N HIS A 141 -1.78 -5.05 -14.78
CA HIS A 141 -2.00 -4.31 -13.54
C HIS A 141 -1.07 -4.83 -12.45
N VAL A 142 -0.86 -4.00 -11.44
CA VAL A 142 -0.18 -4.39 -10.22
C VAL A 142 -1.13 -4.23 -9.04
N THR A 143 -1.05 -5.19 -8.13
CA THR A 143 -1.91 -5.33 -6.97
C THR A 143 -1.09 -4.97 -5.73
N SER A 144 -1.66 -4.12 -4.87
CA SER A 144 -1.02 -3.73 -3.62
C SER A 144 -1.95 -3.90 -2.43
N VAL A 145 -1.37 -4.22 -1.28
CA VAL A 145 -2.05 -4.14 0.01
C VAL A 145 -1.57 -2.87 0.72
N GLU A 146 -2.48 -1.93 0.94
CA GLU A 146 -2.20 -0.62 1.53
C GLU A 146 -2.80 -0.51 2.93
N LEU A 147 -1.98 -0.11 3.91
CA LEU A 147 -2.32 -0.05 5.32
C LEU A 147 -2.43 1.40 5.78
N PHE A 148 -3.52 1.76 6.46
CA PHE A 148 -3.75 3.12 6.94
C PHE A 148 -4.08 3.16 8.42
N ALA A 149 -3.57 4.20 9.08
CA ALA A 149 -3.97 4.57 10.42
C ALA A 149 -5.26 5.42 10.40
N LYS A 150 -5.86 5.61 11.58
CA LYS A 150 -7.11 6.35 11.75
C LYS A 150 -7.03 7.82 11.30
N ASP A 151 -5.84 8.42 11.34
CA ASP A 151 -5.59 9.79 10.88
C ASP A 151 -5.31 9.89 9.38
N GLY A 152 -5.33 8.76 8.67
CA GLY A 152 -5.05 8.64 7.25
C GLY A 152 -3.57 8.50 6.89
N THR A 153 -2.68 8.40 7.88
CA THR A 153 -1.27 8.05 7.66
C THR A 153 -1.18 6.68 6.99
N GLN A 154 -0.48 6.61 5.85
CA GLN A 154 -0.14 5.34 5.24
C GLN A 154 0.97 4.66 6.05
N ILE A 155 0.64 3.55 6.71
CA ILE A 155 1.56 2.79 7.59
C ILE A 155 2.57 2.03 6.74
N ALA A 156 2.09 1.27 5.76
CA ALA A 156 2.91 0.54 4.81
C ALA A 156 2.12 0.22 3.53
N GLN A 157 2.85 -0.18 2.49
CA GLN A 157 2.31 -0.73 1.26
C GLN A 157 3.11 -1.96 0.84
N LEU A 158 2.41 -3.03 0.46
CA LEU A 158 3.00 -4.31 0.07
C LEU A 158 2.68 -4.60 -1.39
N TYR A 159 3.66 -5.15 -2.12
CA TYR A 159 3.54 -5.65 -3.49
C TYR A 159 4.27 -6.99 -3.62
N GLY A 160 3.94 -7.79 -4.63
CA GLY A 160 4.83 -8.85 -5.11
C GLY A 160 6.08 -8.24 -5.72
N GLN A 161 7.22 -8.92 -5.57
CA GLN A 161 8.43 -8.50 -6.26
C GLN A 161 8.17 -8.47 -7.77
N ARG A 162 8.62 -7.38 -8.41
CA ARG A 162 8.70 -7.25 -9.86
C ARG A 162 9.83 -6.32 -10.24
N SER A 163 10.32 -6.47 -11.46
CA SER A 163 11.11 -5.45 -12.14
C SER A 163 10.20 -4.56 -12.97
N GLU A 164 10.65 -3.34 -13.27
CA GLU A 164 9.94 -2.48 -14.22
C GLU A 164 9.86 -3.13 -15.61
N GLY A 165 8.76 -2.91 -16.34
CA GLY A 165 8.49 -3.55 -17.63
C GLY A 165 8.15 -5.05 -17.56
N HIS A 166 7.93 -5.60 -16.36
CA HIS A 166 7.53 -6.99 -16.18
C HIS A 166 6.15 -7.07 -15.51
N PRO A 167 5.33 -8.08 -15.87
CA PRO A 167 4.06 -8.31 -15.21
C PRO A 167 4.28 -8.64 -13.73
N GLU A 168 3.23 -8.40 -12.95
CA GLU A 168 3.20 -8.79 -11.54
C GLU A 168 3.39 -10.30 -11.37
N GLN A 169 4.08 -10.68 -10.29
CA GLN A 169 4.24 -12.06 -9.86
C GLN A 169 2.87 -12.74 -9.65
N THR A 170 2.59 -13.78 -10.43
CA THR A 170 1.32 -14.53 -10.38
C THR A 170 0.99 -15.06 -8.98
N GLN A 171 2.00 -15.52 -8.25
CA GLN A 171 1.84 -16.05 -6.89
C GLN A 171 1.31 -14.98 -5.92
N TRP A 172 1.94 -13.79 -5.92
CA TRP A 172 1.44 -12.65 -5.15
C TRP A 172 0.00 -12.31 -5.49
N ARG A 173 -0.34 -12.23 -6.79
CA ARG A 173 -1.72 -11.97 -7.23
C ARG A 173 -2.71 -12.98 -6.64
N GLN A 174 -2.39 -14.27 -6.74
CA GLN A 174 -3.23 -15.34 -6.19
C GLN A 174 -3.39 -15.25 -4.67
N GLN A 175 -2.32 -14.92 -3.95
CA GLN A 175 -2.34 -14.73 -2.49
C GLN A 175 -3.25 -13.57 -2.10
N VAL A 176 -3.14 -12.42 -2.77
CA VAL A 176 -3.98 -11.24 -2.49
C VAL A 176 -5.43 -11.42 -2.93
N ASP A 177 -5.67 -12.10 -4.05
CA ASP A 177 -7.04 -12.37 -4.53
C ASP A 177 -7.84 -13.26 -3.58
N ARG A 178 -7.19 -14.08 -2.74
CA ARG A 178 -7.87 -14.82 -1.67
C ARG A 178 -8.48 -13.88 -0.63
N LEU A 179 -7.83 -12.75 -0.34
CA LEU A 179 -8.29 -11.76 0.64
C LEU A 179 -9.53 -10.99 0.20
N THR A 180 -9.74 -10.85 -1.10
CA THR A 180 -10.89 -10.12 -1.67
C THR A 180 -12.08 -11.02 -1.98
N ARG A 181 -11.85 -12.34 -2.06
CA ARG A 181 -12.90 -13.36 -2.17
C ARG A 181 -13.47 -13.76 -0.81
N GLU A 182 -12.63 -13.82 0.23
CA GLU A 182 -13.07 -14.04 1.61
C GLU A 182 -13.56 -12.72 2.23
N GLY A 183 -14.88 -12.49 2.23
CA GLY A 183 -15.46 -11.30 2.88
C GLY A 183 -16.58 -10.60 2.09
N GLN A 184 -16.88 -11.03 0.87
CA GLN A 184 -18.15 -10.66 0.22
C GLN A 184 -19.28 -11.49 0.86
N PRO A 185 -20.32 -10.89 1.46
CA PRO A 185 -21.57 -11.63 1.60
C PRO A 185 -22.07 -11.95 0.18
N ALA A 186 -22.50 -13.20 0.00
CA ALA A 186 -23.21 -13.61 -1.21
C ALA A 186 -24.45 -12.74 -1.46
#